data_AF-A0A9D0Z4V1-F1
#
_entry.id   AF-A0A9D0Z4V1-F1
#
_cell.length_a   1.000
_cell.length_b   1.000
_cell.length_c   1.000
_cell.angle_alpha   90.00
_cell.angle_beta   90.00
_cell.angle_gamma   90.00
#
_symmetry.space_group_name_H-M   'P 1'
#
loop_
_entity.id
_entity.type
_entity.pdbx_description
1 polymer ?
#
loop_
_entity_poly.entity_id
_entity_poly.type
_entity_poly.pdbx_seq_one_letter_code
_entity_poly.pdbx_strand_id
1 'polypeptide(L)'
;MGDISFEAFTRDIHRYFDRDAQFQQRLSELPPGVYLFGHCHIQWHYASDDGRVVLLDAGSCGLPLECVKDSIPYTILELTDGTVRVEERRLPFDFTAYVERFRQSRQYREAPVWSRVIARQLSQSRDCLVFFLQFVERYAQQIGDDRRPYVRETWEQAYALWESAISP
;
A
#
# COMPACT_ATOMS: atom_id res chain seq x y z
N MET A 1 16.83 2.65 -9.01
CA MET A 1 15.83 1.70 -9.56
C MET A 1 14.82 2.51 -10.34
N GLY A 2 14.54 2.13 -11.60
CA GLY A 2 13.60 2.86 -12.45
C GLY A 2 12.18 2.88 -11.90
N ASP A 3 11.41 3.88 -12.30
CA ASP A 3 9.98 3.95 -12.02
C ASP A 3 9.25 2.85 -12.82
N ILE A 4 8.43 2.03 -12.14
CA ILE A 4 7.54 1.05 -12.78
C ILE A 4 6.27 1.80 -13.14
N SER A 5 5.80 1.69 -14.39
CA SER A 5 4.51 2.28 -14.78
C SER A 5 3.34 1.52 -14.13
N PHE A 6 2.22 2.19 -13.91
CA PHE A 6 1.01 1.55 -13.39
C PHE A 6 0.62 0.31 -14.23
N GLU A 7 0.67 0.43 -15.55
CA GLU A 7 0.37 -0.66 -16.48
C GLU A 7 1.29 -1.88 -16.31
N ALA A 8 2.58 -1.66 -16.03
CA ALA A 8 3.52 -2.73 -15.77
C ALA A 8 3.23 -3.42 -14.44
N PHE A 9 2.85 -2.64 -13.43
CA PHE A 9 2.48 -3.13 -12.11
C PHE A 9 1.17 -3.94 -12.14
N THR A 10 0.11 -3.43 -12.77
CA THR A 10 -1.16 -4.16 -12.97
C THR A 10 -0.95 -5.48 -13.71
N ARG A 11 -0.12 -5.48 -14.76
CA ARG A 11 0.21 -6.71 -15.50
C ARG A 11 0.93 -7.74 -14.64
N ASP A 12 1.76 -7.31 -13.70
CA ASP A 12 2.45 -8.21 -12.80
C ASP A 12 1.48 -8.86 -11.80
N ILE A 13 0.55 -8.09 -11.24
CA ILE A 13 -0.54 -8.59 -10.40
C ILE A 13 -1.37 -9.64 -11.15
N HIS A 14 -1.84 -9.32 -12.36
CA HIS A 14 -2.65 -10.26 -13.13
C HIS A 14 -1.86 -11.54 -13.46
N ARG A 15 -0.60 -11.40 -13.87
CA ARG A 15 0.27 -12.56 -14.13
C ARG A 15 0.42 -13.44 -12.89
N TYR A 16 0.52 -12.84 -11.69
CA TYR A 16 0.58 -13.59 -10.45
C TYR A 16 -0.70 -14.39 -10.23
N PHE A 17 -1.87 -13.73 -10.31
CA PHE A 17 -3.16 -14.39 -10.15
C PHE A 17 -3.40 -15.49 -11.19
N ASP A 18 -3.09 -15.25 -12.46
CA ASP A 18 -3.28 -16.23 -13.54
C ASP A 18 -2.42 -17.49 -13.39
N ARG A 19 -1.25 -17.36 -12.75
CA ARG A 19 -0.27 -18.46 -12.63
C ARG A 19 -0.29 -19.16 -11.28
N ASP A 20 -0.90 -18.57 -10.26
CA ASP A 20 -0.97 -19.14 -8.93
C ASP A 20 -2.10 -20.17 -8.85
N ALA A 21 -1.73 -21.46 -8.85
CA ALA A 21 -2.69 -22.56 -8.85
C ALA A 21 -3.56 -22.60 -7.58
N GLN A 22 -3.02 -22.16 -6.43
CA GLN A 22 -3.78 -22.12 -5.18
C GLN A 22 -4.84 -21.02 -5.23
N PHE A 23 -4.48 -19.84 -5.75
CA PHE A 23 -5.41 -18.75 -5.98
C PHE A 23 -6.54 -19.17 -6.94
N GLN A 24 -6.20 -19.76 -8.10
CA GLN A 24 -7.20 -20.20 -9.08
C GLN A 24 -8.15 -21.26 -8.51
N GLN A 25 -7.64 -22.21 -7.73
CA GLN A 25 -8.48 -23.18 -7.03
C GLN A 25 -9.46 -22.46 -6.08
N ARG A 26 -8.96 -21.56 -5.22
CA ARG A 26 -9.82 -20.82 -4.28
C ARG A 26 -10.84 -19.94 -4.98
N LEU A 27 -10.45 -19.29 -6.08
CA LEU A 27 -11.34 -18.47 -6.90
C LEU A 27 -12.51 -19.31 -7.44
N SER A 28 -12.25 -20.53 -7.91
CA SER A 28 -13.29 -21.43 -8.43
C SER A 28 -14.29 -21.90 -7.37
N GLU A 29 -13.89 -21.91 -6.10
CA GLU A 29 -14.74 -22.30 -4.96
C GLU A 29 -15.65 -21.15 -4.49
N LEU A 30 -15.38 -19.91 -4.92
CA LEU A 30 -16.16 -18.75 -4.48
C LEU A 30 -17.57 -18.72 -5.09
N PRO A 31 -18.58 -18.33 -4.30
CA PRO A 31 -19.88 -17.95 -4.84
C PRO A 31 -19.77 -16.81 -5.86
N PRO A 32 -20.62 -16.76 -6.90
CA PRO A 32 -20.66 -15.62 -7.80
C PRO A 32 -20.87 -14.32 -7.03
N GLY A 33 -20.16 -13.26 -7.39
CA GLY A 33 -20.28 -11.98 -6.71
C GLY A 33 -19.09 -11.05 -6.92
N VAL A 34 -19.22 -9.86 -6.36
CA VAL A 34 -18.17 -8.84 -6.33
C VAL A 34 -17.59 -8.77 -4.93
N TYR A 35 -16.29 -8.98 -4.80
CA TYR A 35 -15.56 -9.00 -3.54
C TYR A 35 -14.65 -7.77 -3.48
N LEU A 36 -14.88 -6.95 -2.45
CA LEU A 36 -14.17 -5.69 -2.25
C LEU A 36 -13.10 -5.87 -1.17
N PHE A 37 -11.89 -5.49 -1.50
CA PHE A 37 -10.72 -5.53 -0.63
C PHE A 37 -10.20 -4.11 -0.36
N GLY A 38 -9.24 -4.05 0.56
CA GLY A 38 -8.50 -2.84 0.91
C GLY A 38 -7.20 -3.26 1.60
N HIS A 39 -6.74 -2.43 2.53
CA HIS A 39 -5.59 -2.70 3.41
C HIS A 39 -4.22 -2.66 2.71
N CYS A 40 -4.05 -3.21 1.50
CA CYS A 40 -2.75 -3.19 0.82
C CYS A 40 -2.42 -1.83 0.19
N HIS A 41 -3.42 -0.95 0.02
CA HIS A 41 -3.30 0.39 -0.55
C HIS A 41 -2.82 0.40 -2.01
N ILE A 42 -3.14 -0.67 -2.73
CA ILE A 42 -2.75 -0.88 -4.11
C ILE A 42 -4.04 -1.06 -4.92
N GLN A 43 -4.26 -0.24 -5.93
CA GLN A 43 -5.43 -0.38 -6.81
C GLN A 43 -5.27 -1.53 -7.80
N TRP A 44 -6.26 -2.42 -7.87
CA TRP A 44 -6.35 -3.49 -8.86
C TRP A 44 -7.76 -4.08 -8.93
N HIS A 45 -8.07 -4.79 -10.01
CA HIS A 45 -9.22 -5.68 -10.08
C HIS A 45 -8.88 -6.95 -10.88
N TYR A 46 -9.62 -8.01 -10.64
CA TYR A 46 -9.47 -9.30 -11.30
C TYR A 46 -10.85 -9.94 -11.49
N ALA A 47 -11.07 -10.60 -12.62
CA ALA A 47 -12.30 -11.35 -12.88
C ALA A 47 -11.96 -12.80 -13.21
N SER A 48 -12.77 -13.76 -12.74
CA SER A 48 -12.67 -15.14 -13.20
C SER A 48 -12.96 -15.24 -14.71
N ASP A 49 -12.44 -16.28 -15.36
CA ASP A 49 -12.62 -16.49 -16.81
C ASP A 49 -14.10 -16.51 -17.25
N ASP A 50 -14.99 -16.99 -16.39
CA ASP A 50 -16.44 -17.03 -16.61
C ASP A 50 -17.17 -15.74 -16.17
N GLY A 51 -16.43 -14.74 -15.66
CA GLY A 51 -16.93 -13.44 -15.24
C GLY A 51 -17.83 -13.47 -13.99
N ARG A 52 -18.04 -14.63 -13.35
CA ARG A 52 -18.98 -14.76 -12.23
C ARG A 52 -18.44 -14.17 -10.93
N VAL A 53 -17.12 -14.13 -10.77
CA VAL A 53 -16.43 -13.57 -9.61
C VAL A 53 -15.60 -12.39 -10.06
N VAL A 54 -15.81 -11.24 -9.41
CA VAL A 54 -14.96 -10.06 -9.57
C VAL A 54 -14.35 -9.72 -8.21
N LEU A 55 -13.03 -9.62 -8.17
CA LEU A 55 -12.26 -9.17 -7.01
C LEU A 55 -11.73 -7.77 -7.31
N LEU A 56 -11.79 -6.84 -6.36
CA LEU A 56 -11.15 -5.54 -6.53
C LEU A 56 -10.67 -4.91 -5.23
N ASP A 57 -9.59 -4.14 -5.31
CA ASP A 57 -9.14 -3.19 -4.30
C ASP A 57 -9.13 -1.79 -4.93
N ALA A 58 -9.79 -0.84 -4.28
CA ALA A 58 -9.87 0.54 -4.78
C ALA A 58 -8.56 1.33 -4.61
N GLY A 59 -7.56 0.74 -3.96
CA GLY A 59 -6.34 1.41 -3.55
C GLY A 59 -6.56 2.28 -2.31
N SER A 60 -5.73 3.31 -2.15
CA SER A 60 -5.81 4.21 -1.00
C SER A 60 -5.76 5.67 -1.42
N CYS A 61 -6.80 6.42 -1.05
CA CYS A 61 -6.81 7.87 -1.24
C CYS A 61 -5.79 8.60 -0.37
N GLY A 62 -5.51 8.05 0.82
CA GLY A 62 -4.67 8.72 1.82
C GLY A 62 -3.21 8.32 1.77
N LEU A 63 -2.88 7.16 1.17
CA LEU A 63 -1.54 6.58 1.18
C LEU A 63 -1.40 5.52 0.08
N PRO A 64 -1.42 5.89 -1.22
CA PRO A 64 -1.25 4.93 -2.31
C PRO A 64 0.17 4.36 -2.37
N LEU A 65 0.32 3.05 -2.60
CA LEU A 65 1.60 2.34 -2.51
C LEU A 65 2.04 1.65 -3.82
N GLU A 66 1.38 1.96 -4.94
CA GLU A 66 1.60 1.32 -6.24
C GLU A 66 2.63 2.03 -7.16
N CYS A 67 3.56 2.81 -6.60
CA CYS A 67 4.61 3.56 -7.31
C CYS A 67 4.15 4.69 -8.25
N VAL A 68 2.83 4.91 -8.39
CA VAL A 68 2.28 6.00 -9.20
C VAL A 68 2.32 7.29 -8.40
N LYS A 69 2.93 8.33 -8.96
CA LYS A 69 3.06 9.65 -8.33
C LYS A 69 1.93 10.59 -8.75
N ASP A 70 1.80 11.66 -7.99
CA ASP A 70 0.97 12.84 -8.29
C ASP A 70 -0.52 12.55 -8.58
N SER A 71 -1.03 11.41 -8.10
CA SER A 71 -2.42 11.04 -8.26
C SER A 71 -2.93 10.09 -7.19
N ILE A 72 -4.23 10.18 -6.92
CA ILE A 72 -4.96 9.35 -5.95
C ILE A 72 -5.84 8.33 -6.70
N PRO A 73 -5.74 7.03 -6.40
CA PRO A 73 -6.62 6.02 -6.97
C PRO A 73 -8.02 6.03 -6.32
N TYR A 74 -9.02 5.73 -7.13
CA TYR A 74 -10.34 5.31 -6.68
C TYR A 74 -11.01 4.47 -7.78
N THR A 75 -11.99 3.65 -7.41
CA THR A 75 -12.66 2.74 -8.35
C THR A 75 -14.15 3.03 -8.38
N ILE A 76 -14.72 3.13 -9.59
CA ILE A 76 -16.17 3.19 -9.82
C ILE A 76 -16.64 1.79 -10.17
N LEU A 77 -17.63 1.29 -9.43
CA LEU A 77 -18.28 0.02 -9.67
C LEU A 77 -19.70 0.28 -10.16
N GLU A 78 -20.01 -0.22 -11.35
CA GLU A 78 -21.37 -0.18 -11.93
C GLU A 78 -21.93 -1.60 -11.96
N LEU A 79 -23.14 -1.77 -11.42
CA LEU A 79 -23.85 -3.04 -11.32
C LEU A 79 -25.21 -2.89 -12.03
N THR A 80 -25.36 -3.53 -13.19
CA THR A 80 -26.56 -3.39 -14.03
C THR A 80 -27.01 -4.75 -14.53
N ASP A 81 -28.21 -5.19 -14.17
CA ASP A 81 -28.83 -6.44 -14.64
C ASP A 81 -27.89 -7.67 -14.62
N GLY A 82 -27.12 -7.83 -13.53
CA GLY A 82 -26.16 -8.93 -13.37
C GLY A 82 -24.82 -8.73 -14.11
N THR A 83 -24.64 -7.61 -14.81
CA THR A 83 -23.36 -7.18 -15.38
C THR A 83 -22.58 -6.36 -14.35
N VAL A 84 -21.28 -6.63 -14.27
CA VAL A 84 -20.34 -5.89 -13.42
C VAL A 84 -19.37 -5.13 -14.31
N ARG A 85 -19.28 -3.82 -14.14
CA ARG A 85 -18.26 -2.99 -14.77
C ARG A 85 -17.42 -2.30 -13.70
N VAL A 86 -16.12 -2.49 -13.79
CA VAL A 86 -15.13 -1.86 -12.91
C VAL A 86 -14.38 -0.80 -13.71
N GLU A 87 -14.32 0.41 -13.18
CA GLU A 87 -13.53 1.49 -13.77
C GLU A 87 -12.57 2.06 -12.73
N GLU A 88 -11.29 1.81 -12.94
CA GLU A 88 -10.20 2.38 -12.15
C GLU A 88 -9.92 3.81 -12.62
N ARG A 89 -10.00 4.75 -11.69
CA ARG A 89 -9.81 6.17 -11.93
C ARG A 89 -8.69 6.71 -11.05
N ARG A 90 -8.09 7.82 -11.50
CA ARG A 90 -7.09 8.57 -10.74
C ARG A 90 -7.39 10.06 -10.79
N LEU A 91 -7.26 10.72 -9.65
CA LEU A 91 -7.39 12.17 -9.52
C LEU A 91 -6.00 12.79 -9.32
N PRO A 92 -5.58 13.80 -10.10
CA PRO A 92 -4.33 14.51 -9.84
C PRO A 92 -4.29 15.08 -8.42
N PHE A 93 -3.17 14.88 -7.72
CA PHE A 93 -3.02 15.34 -6.33
C PHE A 93 -1.56 15.66 -6.00
N ASP A 94 -1.33 16.83 -5.39
CA ASP A 94 0.00 17.29 -5.00
C ASP A 94 0.39 16.73 -3.62
N PHE A 95 1.05 15.57 -3.64
CA PHE A 95 1.58 14.95 -2.42
C PHE A 95 2.73 15.74 -1.79
N THR A 96 3.47 16.54 -2.56
CA THR A 96 4.55 17.36 -2.01
C THR A 96 3.97 18.42 -1.08
N ALA A 97 3.01 19.21 -1.58
CA ALA A 97 2.32 20.22 -0.76
C ALA A 97 1.57 19.59 0.42
N TYR A 98 0.96 18.41 0.22
CA TYR A 98 0.30 17.68 1.30
C TYR A 98 1.29 17.26 2.40
N VAL A 99 2.45 16.69 2.04
CA VAL A 99 3.48 16.27 3.00
C VAL A 99 4.02 17.46 3.79
N GLU A 100 4.23 18.62 3.16
CA GLU A 100 4.64 19.83 3.90
C GLU A 100 3.61 20.26 4.94
N ARG A 101 2.32 20.20 4.60
CA ARG A 101 1.24 20.47 5.57
C ARG A 101 1.17 19.40 6.66
N PHE A 102 1.34 18.14 6.29
CA PHE A 102 1.34 17.03 7.23
C PHE A 102 2.46 17.17 8.28
N ARG A 103 3.65 17.65 7.89
CA ARG A 103 4.78 17.94 8.80
C ARG A 103 4.45 18.99 9.88
N GLN A 104 3.47 19.85 9.64
CA GLN A 104 3.01 20.86 10.60
C GLN A 104 1.92 20.33 11.54
N SER A 105 1.41 19.12 11.30
CA SER A 105 0.28 18.56 12.06
C SER A 105 0.66 18.22 13.51
N ARG A 106 -0.36 18.14 14.36
CA ARG A 106 -0.21 17.61 15.73
C ARG A 106 0.31 16.17 15.72
N GLN A 107 -0.17 15.34 14.79
CA GLN A 107 0.29 13.96 14.63
C GLN A 107 1.80 13.89 14.37
N TYR A 108 2.33 14.77 13.50
CA TYR A 108 3.76 14.79 13.23
C TYR A 108 4.59 15.13 14.46
N ARG A 109 4.09 16.02 15.33
CA ARG A 109 4.74 16.38 16.59
C ARG A 109 4.65 15.28 17.64
N GLU A 110 3.50 14.62 17.76
CA GLU A 110 3.24 13.63 18.81
C GLU A 110 3.74 12.22 18.46
N ALA A 111 3.84 11.89 17.17
CA ALA A 111 4.32 10.61 16.66
C ALA A 111 5.37 10.81 15.55
N PRO A 112 6.56 11.36 15.87
CA PRO A 112 7.51 11.84 14.86
C PRO A 112 8.11 10.72 13.99
N VAL A 113 8.51 9.59 14.58
CA VAL A 113 9.09 8.46 13.83
C VAL A 113 8.08 7.89 12.85
N TRP A 114 6.87 7.57 13.32
CA TRP A 114 5.80 7.06 12.47
C TRP A 114 5.47 8.04 11.35
N SER A 115 5.29 9.32 11.69
CA SER A 115 4.94 10.35 10.72
C SER A 115 6.04 10.58 9.68
N ARG A 116 7.32 10.46 10.03
CA ARG A 116 8.42 10.52 9.05
C ARG A 116 8.38 9.36 8.07
N VAL A 117 8.13 8.14 8.54
CA VAL A 117 7.97 6.96 7.68
C VAL A 117 6.80 7.14 6.73
N ILE A 118 5.63 7.59 7.22
CA ILE A 118 4.47 7.87 6.38
C ILE A 118 4.76 8.96 5.36
N ALA A 119 5.41 10.06 5.75
CA ALA A 119 5.81 11.12 4.83
C ALA A 119 6.72 10.58 3.71
N ARG A 120 7.65 9.68 4.04
CA ARG A 120 8.50 9.02 3.05
C ARG A 120 7.70 8.14 2.09
N GLN A 121 6.76 7.35 2.60
CA GLN A 121 5.86 6.55 1.75
C GLN A 121 5.07 7.41 0.78
N LEU A 122 4.50 8.53 1.26
CA LEU A 122 3.74 9.46 0.42
C LEU A 122 4.62 10.10 -0.67
N SER A 123 5.87 10.45 -0.35
CA SER A 123 6.79 11.02 -1.34
C SER A 123 7.29 9.99 -2.37
N GLN A 124 7.26 8.70 -2.04
CA GLN A 124 7.78 7.62 -2.89
C GLN A 124 6.68 6.79 -3.55
N SER A 125 5.42 6.93 -3.11
CA SER A 125 4.29 6.05 -3.42
C SER A 125 4.62 4.57 -3.25
N ARG A 126 5.34 4.20 -2.18
CA ARG A 126 5.86 2.84 -1.95
C ARG A 126 5.84 2.47 -0.48
N ASP A 127 5.67 1.19 -0.20
CA ASP A 127 5.75 0.66 1.17
C ASP A 127 7.16 0.83 1.72
N CYS A 128 7.27 1.63 2.77
CA CYS A 128 8.46 1.80 3.60
C CYS A 128 8.21 1.30 5.03
N LEU A 129 6.94 1.24 5.44
CA LEU A 129 6.53 0.95 6.80
C LEU A 129 6.87 -0.49 7.15
N VAL A 130 6.54 -1.46 6.29
CA VAL A 130 6.84 -2.88 6.58
C VAL A 130 8.34 -3.09 6.75
N PHE A 131 9.17 -2.49 5.88
CA PHE A 131 10.62 -2.59 5.98
C PHE A 131 11.18 -1.93 7.23
N PHE A 132 10.62 -0.78 7.63
CA PHE A 132 11.01 -0.12 8.86
C PHE A 132 10.57 -0.93 10.10
N LEU A 133 9.37 -1.51 10.11
CA LEU A 133 8.88 -2.37 11.18
C LEU A 133 9.76 -3.61 11.35
N GLN A 134 10.17 -4.25 10.25
CA GLN A 134 11.14 -5.34 10.28
C GLN A 134 12.51 -4.89 10.81
N PHE A 135 12.93 -3.66 10.49
CA PHE A 135 14.18 -3.11 10.98
C PHE A 135 14.13 -2.85 12.49
N VAL A 136 13.10 -2.18 13.01
CA VAL A 136 12.96 -1.91 14.45
C VAL A 136 12.83 -3.20 15.25
N GLU A 137 12.18 -4.24 14.71
CA GLU A 137 12.10 -5.56 15.35
C GLU A 137 13.49 -6.18 15.52
N ARG A 138 14.30 -6.20 14.46
CA ARG A 138 15.69 -6.69 14.55
C ARG A 138 16.55 -5.85 15.48
N TYR A 139 16.40 -4.53 15.43
CA TYR A 139 17.14 -3.61 16.29
C TYR A 139 16.81 -3.83 17.77
N ALA A 140 15.52 -3.95 18.10
CA ALA A 140 15.08 -4.21 19.47
C ALA A 140 15.62 -5.54 20.01
N GLN A 141 15.64 -6.59 19.19
CA GLN A 141 16.26 -7.87 19.55
C GLN A 141 17.76 -7.73 19.84
N GLN A 142 18.48 -6.90 19.08
CA GLN A 142 19.92 -6.66 19.29
C GLN A 142 20.22 -5.94 20.61
N ILE A 143 19.35 -5.01 21.02
CA ILE A 143 19.53 -4.26 22.28
C ILE A 143 18.82 -4.92 23.48
N GLY A 144 18.12 -6.04 23.26
CA GLY A 144 17.38 -6.76 24.29
C GLY A 144 16.09 -6.07 24.74
N ASP A 145 15.45 -5.25 23.90
CA ASP A 145 14.13 -4.69 24.18
C ASP A 145 13.04 -5.68 23.74
N ASP A 146 12.47 -6.40 24.70
CA ASP A 146 11.40 -7.38 24.49
C ASP A 146 9.98 -6.80 24.70
N ARG A 147 9.88 -5.52 25.10
CA ARG A 147 8.60 -4.88 25.40
C ARG A 147 7.77 -4.64 24.14
N ARG A 148 6.44 -4.72 24.24
CA ARG A 148 5.49 -4.27 23.22
C ARG A 148 4.40 -3.35 23.80
N PRO A 149 4.08 -2.20 23.15
CA PRO A 149 4.88 -1.57 22.10
C PRO A 149 6.28 -1.19 22.61
N TYR A 150 7.26 -1.14 21.71
CA TYR A 150 8.63 -0.72 22.06
C TYR A 150 8.65 0.68 22.67
N VAL A 151 9.64 0.92 23.54
CA VAL A 151 9.84 2.25 24.12
C VAL A 151 10.25 3.25 23.04
N ARG A 152 9.99 4.54 23.31
CA ARG A 152 10.20 5.62 22.33
C ARG A 152 11.64 5.66 21.83
N GLU A 153 12.59 5.46 22.73
CA GLU A 153 14.02 5.49 22.47
C GLU A 153 14.41 4.42 21.44
N THR A 154 13.83 3.22 21.53
CA THR A 154 14.04 2.13 20.56
C THR A 154 13.58 2.54 19.17
N TRP A 155 12.41 3.17 19.04
CA TRP A 155 11.91 3.68 17.75
C TRP A 155 12.80 4.78 17.17
N GLU A 156 13.22 5.73 18.01
CA GLU A 156 14.02 6.88 17.58
C GLU A 156 15.43 6.46 17.12
N GLN A 157 16.08 5.58 17.87
CA GLN A 157 17.41 5.06 17.53
C GLN A 157 17.35 4.15 16.29
N ALA A 158 16.35 3.26 16.22
CA ALA A 158 16.15 2.43 15.03
C ALA A 158 15.91 3.28 13.77
N TYR A 159 15.08 4.32 13.89
CA TYR A 159 14.80 5.23 12.77
C TYR A 159 16.05 5.97 12.30
N ALA A 160 16.87 6.51 13.21
CA ALA A 160 18.11 7.20 12.85
C ALA A 160 19.09 6.29 12.09
N LEU A 161 19.25 5.04 12.54
CA LEU A 161 20.07 4.04 11.87
C LEU A 161 19.50 3.67 10.49
N TRP A 162 18.20 3.38 10.43
CA TRP A 162 17.51 3.03 9.19
C TRP A 162 17.59 4.14 8.15
N GLU A 163 17.33 5.39 8.55
CA GLU A 163 17.40 6.57 7.69
C GLU A 163 18.81 6.77 7.11
N SER A 164 19.86 6.57 7.92
CA SER A 164 21.25 6.67 7.46
C SER A 164 21.62 5.60 6.44
N ALA A 165 21.04 4.39 6.56
CA ALA A 165 21.33 3.27 5.68
C ALA A 165 20.64 3.36 4.31
N ILE A 166 19.57 4.16 4.19
CA ILE A 166 18.76 4.31 2.98
C ILE A 166 18.83 5.70 2.37
N SER A 167 19.65 6.59 2.95
CA SER A 167 19.95 7.90 2.39
C SER A 167 21.19 7.76 1.49
N PRO A 168 21.13 8.23 0.24
CA PRO A 168 22.26 8.17 -0.69
C PRO A 168 23.44 9.03 -0.23
#